data_AF-A0A699ZL88-F1
#
_entry.id   AF-A0A699ZL88-F1
#
_cell.length_a   1.000
_cell.length_b   1.000
_cell.length_c   1.000
_cell.angle_alpha   90.00
_cell.angle_beta   90.00
_cell.angle_gamma   90.00
#
_symmetry.space_group_name_H-M   'P 1'
#
loop_
_entity.id
_entity.type
_entity.pdbx_description
1 polymer ?
#
loop_
_entity_poly.entity_id
_entity_poly.type
_entity_poly.pdbx_seq_one_letter_code
_entity_poly.pdbx_strand_id
1 'polypeptide(L)' 'MVVAIPLLCIQALDDPIAPAEAIPYQALSRNPHTLLVTTTSGGHLGWVSGDQGPLGHPWSDQAMMEWL' A
#
# COMPACT_ATOMS: atom_id res chain seq x y z
N MET A 1 -8.11 -19.72 -3.67
CA MET A 1 -6.64 -19.78 -3.62
C MET A 1 -6.19 -18.88 -2.49
N VAL A 2 -5.32 -19.36 -1.59
CA VAL A 2 -4.87 -18.62 -0.40
C VAL A 2 -3.40 -18.26 -0.58
N VAL A 3 -3.01 -17.05 -0.17
CA VAL A 3 -1.60 -16.64 -0.14
C VAL A 3 -0.96 -17.31 1.08
N ALA A 4 0.11 -18.08 0.87
CA ALA A 4 0.76 -18.88 1.91
C ALA A 4 2.07 -18.26 2.44
N ILE A 5 2.55 -17.19 1.81
CA ILE A 5 3.75 -16.44 2.20
C ILE A 5 3.29 -15.08 2.70
N PRO A 6 3.91 -14.49 3.75
CA PRO A 6 3.58 -13.14 4.21
C PRO A 6 3.56 -12.14 3.05
N LEU A 7 2.43 -11.45 2.89
CA LEU A 7 2.19 -10.47 1.83
C LEU A 7 1.81 -9.13 2.45
N LEU A 8 2.64 -8.12 2.21
CA LEU A 8 2.32 -6.73 2.48
C LEU A 8 1.69 -6.11 1.21
N CYS A 9 0.50 -5.55 1.36
CA CYS A 9 -0.18 -4.74 0.35
C CYS A 9 -0.24 -3.30 0.83
N ILE A 10 0.27 -2.36 0.04
CA ILE A 10 0.25 -0.93 0.32
C ILE A 10 -0.60 -0.25 -0.76
N GLN A 11 -1.57 0.59 -0.36
CA GLN A 11 -2.39 1.32 -1.32
C GLN A 11 -2.80 2.73 -0.84
N ALA A 12 -2.74 3.72 -1.73
CA ALA A 12 -3.29 5.04 -1.48
C ALA A 12 -4.78 5.09 -1.84
N LEU A 13 -5.62 5.65 -0.97
CA LEU A 13 -7.07 5.72 -1.21
C LEU A 13 -7.45 6.75 -2.29
N ASP A 14 -6.55 7.69 -2.60
CA ASP A 14 -6.69 8.69 -3.67
C ASP A 14 -6.05 8.26 -5.00
N ASP A 15 -5.66 7.00 -5.15
CA ASP A 15 -5.09 6.46 -6.39
C ASP A 15 -6.11 6.58 -7.54
N PRO A 16 -5.82 7.38 -8.60
CA PRO A 16 -6.76 7.61 -9.70
C PRO A 16 -6.81 6.43 -10.70
N ILE A 17 -5.91 5.46 -10.60
CA ILE A 17 -5.79 4.30 -11.50
C ILE A 17 -6.31 3.03 -10.83
N ALA A 18 -5.97 2.81 -9.56
CA ALA A 18 -6.43 1.67 -8.77
C ALA A 18 -7.26 2.16 -7.56
N PRO A 19 -8.55 2.46 -7.77
CA PRO A 19 -9.36 3.16 -6.79
C PRO A 19 -9.65 2.30 -5.55
N ALA A 20 -9.96 2.96 -4.42
CA ALA A 20 -10.19 2.31 -3.13
C ALA A 20 -11.25 1.21 -3.17
N GLU A 21 -12.30 1.36 -3.99
CA GLU A 21 -13.38 0.39 -4.14
C GLU A 21 -12.93 -0.92 -4.80
N ALA A 22 -11.81 -0.90 -5.53
CA ALA A 22 -11.23 -2.09 -6.16
C ALA A 22 -10.40 -2.94 -5.17
N ILE A 23 -10.12 -2.44 -3.96
CA ILE A 23 -9.36 -3.16 -2.96
C ILE A 23 -10.17 -4.39 -2.48
N PRO A 24 -9.60 -5.61 -2.54
CA PRO A 24 -10.31 -6.83 -2.17
C PRO A 24 -10.34 -7.05 -0.65
N TYR A 25 -10.89 -6.10 0.11
CA TYR A 25 -10.88 -6.06 1.58
C TYR A 25 -11.31 -7.37 2.23
N GLN A 26 -12.37 -8.00 1.73
CA GLN A 26 -12.85 -9.25 2.33
C GLN A 26 -11.93 -10.44 2.07
N ALA A 27 -11.20 -10.46 0.95
CA ALA A 27 -10.27 -11.53 0.66
C ALA A 27 -9.01 -11.40 1.53
N LEU A 28 -8.51 -10.18 1.67
CA LEU A 28 -7.37 -9.84 2.52
C LEU A 28 -7.69 -10.08 4.00
N SER A 29 -8.83 -9.61 4.50
CA SER A 29 -9.19 -9.79 5.93
C SER A 29 -9.40 -11.24 6.34
N ARG A 30 -9.72 -12.13 5.39
CA ARG A 30 -9.87 -13.57 5.63
C ARG A 30 -8.56 -14.35 5.57
N ASN A 31 -7.47 -13.74 5.11
CA ASN A 31 -6.17 -14.40 5.00
C ASN A 31 -5.19 -13.89 6.07
N PRO A 32 -4.78 -14.73 7.05
CA PRO A 32 -3.87 -14.32 8.11
C PRO A 32 -2.44 -14.01 7.63
N HIS A 33 -2.08 -14.38 6.40
CA HIS A 33 -0.77 -14.07 5.81
C HIS A 33 -0.73 -12.72 5.10
N THR A 34 -1.83 -11.95 5.08
CA THR A 34 -1.88 -10.68 4.37
C THR A 34 -2.02 -9.51 5.34
N LEU A 35 -1.25 -8.44 5.09
CA LEU A 35 -1.38 -7.15 5.75
C LEU A 35 -1.70 -6.09 4.69
N LEU A 36 -2.81 -5.37 4.87
CA LEU A 36 -3.16 -4.22 4.04
C LEU A 36 -2.89 -2.93 4.80
N VAL A 37 -2.08 -2.05 4.22
CA VAL A 37 -1.83 -0.69 4.71
C VAL A 37 -2.42 0.28 3.71
N THR A 38 -3.28 1.18 4.19
CA THR A 38 -3.88 2.23 3.36
C THR A 38 -3.53 3.62 3.87
N THR A 39 -3.25 4.54 2.96
CA THR A 39 -3.09 5.98 3.27
C THR A 39 -4.22 6.80 2.65
N THR A 40 -4.58 7.92 3.27
CA THR A 40 -5.59 8.83 2.69
C THR A 40 -5.13 9.48 1.39
N SER A 41 -3.81 9.68 1.25
CA SER A 41 -3.19 10.30 0.08
C SER A 41 -1.87 9.61 -0.30
N GLY A 42 -1.49 9.71 -1.57
CA GLY A 42 -0.29 9.04 -2.10
C GLY A 42 -0.24 8.98 -3.63
N GLY A 43 -1.42 9.00 -4.27
CA GLY A 43 -1.58 8.72 -5.68
C GLY A 43 -1.11 7.31 -6.05
N HIS A 44 -1.06 7.02 -7.35
CA HIS A 44 -0.75 5.68 -7.84
C HIS A 44 0.66 5.18 -7.53
N LEU A 45 1.61 6.10 -7.38
CA LEU A 45 3.04 5.78 -7.26
C LEU A 45 3.62 6.11 -5.87
N GLY A 46 2.78 6.51 -4.91
CA GLY A 46 3.21 6.73 -3.53
C GLY A 46 4.15 7.94 -3.32
N TRP A 47 4.17 8.91 -4.25
CA TRP A 47 5.08 10.07 -4.18
C TRP A 47 4.72 11.11 -3.13
N VAL A 48 3.55 11.00 -2.49
CA VAL A 48 3.09 12.00 -1.51
C VAL A 48 3.55 11.57 -0.11
N SER A 49 4.79 11.89 0.23
CA SER A 49 5.19 11.97 1.64
C SER A 49 6.46 12.78 1.87
N GLY A 50 6.34 13.72 2.79
CA GLY A 50 7.45 14.42 3.43
C GLY A 50 8.02 15.59 2.63
N ASP A 51 8.90 16.33 3.31
CA ASP A 51 9.58 17.54 2.82
C ASP A 51 10.46 17.31 1.57
N GLN A 52 10.46 16.08 1.04
CA GLN A 52 11.24 15.60 -0.10
C GLN A 52 10.35 15.09 -1.25
N GLY A 53 9.10 15.52 -1.36
CA GLY A 53 8.35 15.33 -2.62
C GLY A 53 9.11 15.84 -3.85
N PRO A 54 8.57 15.69 -5.06
CA PRO A 54 9.07 14.90 -6.23
C PRO A 54 10.60 14.67 -6.45
N LEU A 55 11.48 15.06 -5.53
CA LEU A 55 12.94 14.92 -5.62
C LEU A 55 13.52 13.90 -4.61
N GLY A 56 12.67 13.27 -3.79
CA GLY A 56 13.03 12.27 -2.79
C GLY A 56 12.33 10.93 -2.98
N HIS A 57 12.40 10.08 -1.96
CA HIS A 57 11.92 8.69 -2.00
C HIS A 57 10.42 8.60 -1.65
N PRO A 58 9.64 7.73 -2.33
CA PRO A 58 8.27 7.40 -1.93
C PRO A 58 8.21 6.96 -0.46
N TRP A 59 7.15 7.29 0.28
CA TRP A 59 7.02 6.81 1.66
C TRP A 59 6.97 5.29 1.78
N SER A 60 6.48 4.63 0.74
CA SER A 60 6.40 3.18 0.70
C SER A 60 7.77 2.53 0.86
N ASP A 61 8.86 3.22 0.51
CA ASP A 61 10.22 2.71 0.63
C ASP A 61 10.57 2.38 2.08
N GLN A 62 10.32 3.32 3.01
CA GLN A 62 10.58 3.07 4.43
C GLN A 62 9.70 1.93 4.97
N ALA A 63 8.41 1.93 4.62
CA ALA A 63 7.49 0.88 5.06
C ALA A 63 7.89 -0.51 4.52
N MET A 64 8.38 -0.59 3.29
CA MET A 64 8.92 -1.83 2.71
C MET A 64 10.18 -2.28 3.44
N MET A 65 11.09 -1.36 3.76
CA MET A 65 12.33 -1.68 4.47
C MET A 65 12.07 -2.14 5.91
N GLU A 66 11.09 -1.59 6.60
CA GLU A 66 10.68 -2.03 7.94
C GLU A 66 9.98 -3.39 7.96
N TRP A 67 9.39 -3.79 6.83
CA TRP A 67 8.70 -5.08 6.71
C TRP A 67 9.63 -6.27 6.47
N LEU A 68 10.80 -6.04 5.85
CA LEU A 68 11.83 -7.06 5.61
C LEU A 68 12.49 -7.53 6.92
#